data_AF-A0ABD2H1H8-F1
#
_entry.id   AF-A0ABD2H1H8-F1
#
_cell.length_a   1.000
_cell.length_b   1.000
_cell.length_c   1.000
_cell.angle_alpha   90.00
_cell.angle_beta   90.00
_cell.angle_gamma   90.00
#
_symmetry.space_group_name_H-M   'P 1'
#
loop_
_entity.id
_entity.type
_entity.pdbx_description
1 polymer ?
#
loop_
_entity_poly.entity_id
_entity_poly.type
_entity_poly.pdbx_seq_one_letter_code
_entity_poly.pdbx_strand_id
1 'polypeptide(L)'
;MSAGSSISGPIIIVLGQDQDSHGGGFDIKQSFVGMMSDVHMWDHVLSPCEIQNYVHHLNFPPGNVLNWNELEFQIIGRVLIEDKQKVEICY
;
A
#
# COMPACT_ATOMS: atom_id res chain seq x y z
N MET A 1 0.06 -5.41 -24.36
CA MET A 1 -0.52 -5.10 -23.03
C MET A 1 -1.94 -4.62 -23.29
N SER A 2 -2.96 -5.40 -22.95
CA SER A 2 -4.35 -4.95 -23.10
C SER A 2 -4.66 -4.04 -21.92
N ALA A 3 -4.84 -2.75 -22.17
CA ALA A 3 -5.46 -1.86 -21.20
C ALA A 3 -6.98 -2.12 -21.24
N GLY A 4 -7.62 -2.27 -20.07
CA GLY A 4 -9.08 -2.19 -19.95
C GLY A 4 -9.83 -3.42 -19.40
N SER A 5 -9.18 -4.40 -18.75
CA SER A 5 -9.92 -5.44 -18.03
C SER A 5 -10.35 -4.95 -16.64
N SER A 6 -11.64 -5.06 -16.32
CA SER A 6 -12.15 -4.78 -14.97
C SER A 6 -11.55 -5.77 -13.96
N ILE A 7 -11.01 -5.25 -12.86
CA ILE A 7 -10.67 -6.07 -11.69
C ILE A 7 -11.99 -6.48 -11.05
N SER A 8 -12.25 -7.79 -10.95
CA SER A 8 -13.52 -8.32 -10.47
C SER A 8 -13.30 -9.56 -9.60
N GLY A 9 -14.29 -9.86 -8.75
CA GLY A 9 -14.23 -10.94 -7.78
C GLY A 9 -13.87 -10.48 -6.37
N PRO A 10 -13.83 -11.42 -5.40
CA PRO A 10 -13.36 -11.14 -4.05
C PRO A 10 -11.93 -10.60 -4.07
N ILE A 11 -11.67 -9.56 -3.27
CA ILE A 11 -10.37 -8.90 -3.21
C ILE A 11 -9.66 -9.31 -1.92
N ILE A 12 -8.42 -9.78 -2.04
CA ILE A 12 -7.49 -9.95 -0.91
C ILE A 12 -6.22 -9.17 -1.24
N ILE A 13 -5.89 -8.21 -0.37
CA ILE A 13 -4.70 -7.39 -0.49
C ILE A 13 -3.70 -7.86 0.56
N VAL A 14 -2.51 -8.25 0.10
CA VAL A 14 -1.41 -8.71 0.94
C VAL A 14 -0.24 -7.75 0.77
N LEU A 15 0.33 -7.30 1.88
CA LEU A 15 1.57 -6.52 1.90
C LEU A 15 2.71 -7.42 2.37
N GLY A 16 3.86 -7.30 1.71
CA GLY A 16 5.08 -8.00 2.10
C GLY A 16 5.34 -9.33 1.37
N GLN A 17 4.36 -9.89 0.65
CA GLN A 17 4.46 -11.16 -0.06
C GLN A 17 3.81 -11.07 -1.45
N ASP A 18 4.25 -11.91 -2.38
CA ASP A 18 3.69 -12.06 -3.73
C ASP A 18 2.68 -13.21 -3.78
N GLN A 19 1.46 -12.95 -4.26
CA GLN A 19 0.35 -13.92 -4.27
C GLN A 19 0.32 -14.74 -5.56
N ASP A 20 0.78 -15.99 -5.52
CA ASP A 20 0.66 -16.93 -6.65
C ASP A 20 -0.71 -17.64 -6.71
N SER A 21 -1.50 -17.52 -5.65
CA SER A 21 -2.89 -17.98 -5.56
C SER A 21 -3.72 -17.00 -4.73
N HIS A 22 -5.05 -17.06 -4.80
CA HIS A 22 -5.91 -16.17 -4.03
C HIS A 22 -5.66 -16.30 -2.52
N GLY A 23 -5.03 -15.28 -1.91
CA GLY A 23 -4.67 -15.25 -0.49
C GLY A 23 -3.45 -16.10 -0.08
N GLY A 24 -2.67 -16.64 -1.02
CA GLY A 24 -1.58 -17.56 -0.68
C GLY A 24 -0.63 -17.86 -1.83
N GLY A 25 0.11 -18.98 -1.72
CA GLY A 25 1.12 -19.37 -2.71
C GLY A 25 2.46 -18.64 -2.53
N PHE A 26 2.74 -18.11 -1.35
CA PHE A 26 3.92 -17.28 -1.10
C PHE A 26 5.25 -18.06 -1.24
N ASP A 27 6.22 -17.48 -1.95
CA ASP A 27 7.64 -17.89 -1.93
C ASP A 27 8.47 -16.87 -1.13
N ILE A 28 9.31 -17.37 -0.22
CA ILE A 28 10.22 -16.57 0.60
C ILE A 28 11.17 -15.70 -0.23
N LYS A 29 11.49 -16.12 -1.46
CA LYS A 29 12.37 -15.37 -2.38
C LYS A 29 11.68 -14.13 -2.98
N GLN A 30 10.36 -14.06 -2.91
CA GLN A 30 9.54 -12.93 -3.39
C GLN A 30 9.04 -12.05 -2.22
N SER A 31 9.54 -12.27 -1.01
CA SER A 31 9.19 -11.46 0.14
C SER A 31 9.85 -10.08 0.11
N PHE A 32 9.11 -9.06 0.53
CA PHE A 32 9.68 -7.76 0.85
C PHE A 32 10.23 -7.76 2.28
N VAL A 33 11.43 -7.22 2.46
CA VAL A 33 12.08 -7.06 3.77
C VAL A 33 12.44 -5.60 3.96
N GLY A 34 11.72 -4.90 4.84
CA GLY A 34 11.92 -3.48 5.11
C GLY A 34 10.76 -2.86 5.88
N MET A 35 10.78 -1.54 5.99
CA MET A 35 9.70 -0.75 6.59
C MET A 35 8.74 -0.27 5.49
N MET A 36 7.45 -0.22 5.81
CA MET A 36 6.41 0.30 4.93
C MET A 36 5.48 1.20 5.75
N SER A 37 5.09 2.32 5.15
CA SER A 37 4.14 3.26 5.74
C SER A 37 3.38 3.98 4.63
N ASP A 38 2.24 4.59 4.95
CA ASP A 38 1.54 5.52 4.07
C ASP A 38 1.01 4.85 2.78
N VAL A 39 0.51 3.62 2.85
CA VAL A 39 -0.08 2.95 1.67
C VAL A 39 -1.53 3.39 1.50
N HIS A 40 -1.81 4.05 0.38
CA HIS A 40 -3.15 4.48 -0.01
C HIS A 40 -3.50 3.95 -1.40
N MET A 41 -4.78 3.69 -1.65
CA MET A 41 -5.29 3.21 -2.94
C MET A 41 -6.58 3.92 -3.33
N TRP A 42 -6.69 4.24 -4.62
CA TRP A 42 -7.85 4.85 -5.24
C TRP A 42 -8.39 3.98 -6.37
N ASP A 43 -9.69 4.05 -6.60
CA ASP A 43 -10.38 3.38 -7.72
C ASP A 43 -10.37 4.20 -9.03
N HIS A 44 -9.70 5.35 -9.01
CA HIS A 44 -9.56 6.26 -10.14
C HIS A 44 -8.10 6.73 -10.28
N VAL A 45 -7.81 7.27 -11.45
CA VAL A 45 -6.47 7.79 -11.77
C VAL A 45 -6.30 9.15 -11.10
N LEU A 46 -5.28 9.27 -10.23
CA LEU A 46 -4.88 10.55 -9.66
C LEU A 46 -4.25 11.45 -10.72
N SER A 47 -4.52 12.74 -10.63
CA SER A 47 -3.83 13.76 -11.41
C SER A 47 -2.38 13.94 -10.95
N PRO A 48 -1.49 14.45 -11.82
CA PRO A 48 -0.11 14.77 -11.42
C PRO A 48 -0.04 15.74 -10.22
N CYS A 49 -1.01 16.65 -10.07
CA CYS A 49 -1.08 17.58 -8.93
C CYS A 49 -1.39 16.85 -7.61
N GLU A 50 -2.34 15.91 -7.62
CA GLU A 50 -2.66 15.10 -6.44
C GLU A 50 -1.50 14.21 -6.02
N ILE A 51 -0.78 13.63 -6.99
CA ILE A 51 0.44 12.85 -6.72
C ILE A 51 1.50 13.74 -6.06
N GLN A 52 1.74 14.95 -6.58
CA GLN A 52 2.69 15.90 -5.97
C GLN A 52 2.27 16.27 -4.54
N ASN A 53 0.99 16.56 -4.32
CA ASN A 53 0.50 16.87 -2.98
C ASN A 53 0.70 15.71 -2.01
N TYR A 54 0.43 14.47 -2.45
CA TYR A 54 0.68 13.27 -1.65
C TYR A 54 2.16 13.12 -1.27
N VAL A 55 3.06 13.21 -2.27
CA VAL A 55 4.52 13.10 -2.06
C VAL A 55 5.06 14.17 -1.11
N HIS A 56 4.53 15.38 -1.16
CA HIS A 56 4.93 16.50 -0.29
C HIS A 56 4.17 16.56 1.04
N HIS A 57 3.34 15.56 1.35
CA HIS A 57 2.51 15.54 2.56
C HIS A 57 1.64 16.81 2.71
N LEU A 58 1.14 17.33 1.58
CA LEU A 58 0.16 18.41 1.50
C LEU A 58 -1.27 17.83 1.52
N ASN A 59 -2.26 18.63 1.12
CA ASN A 59 -3.63 18.16 0.98
C ASN A 59 -3.79 17.29 -0.27
N PHE A 60 -4.01 16.00 -0.08
CA PHE A 60 -4.33 15.03 -1.13
C PHE A 60 -5.65 14.31 -0.79
N PRO A 61 -6.38 13.78 -1.79
CA PRO A 61 -7.60 13.04 -1.53
C PRO A 61 -7.29 11.77 -0.73
N PRO A 62 -7.99 11.47 0.39
CA PRO A 62 -7.78 10.22 1.11
C PRO A 62 -8.10 9.03 0.20
N GLY A 63 -7.38 7.92 0.37
CA GLY A 63 -7.60 6.71 -0.43
C GLY A 63 -8.99 6.12 -0.18
N ASN A 64 -9.83 6.04 -1.21
CA ASN A 64 -11.20 5.54 -1.09
C ASN A 64 -11.31 4.01 -1.18
N VAL A 65 -10.23 3.32 -1.56
CA VAL A 65 -10.12 1.85 -1.51
C VAL A 65 -9.28 1.41 -0.32
N LEU A 66 -8.13 2.05 -0.10
CA LEU A 66 -7.29 1.86 1.09
C LEU A 66 -6.86 3.23 1.61
N ASN A 67 -7.11 3.50 2.88
CA ASN A 67 -6.67 4.70 3.59
C ASN A 67 -5.76 4.28 4.74
N TRP A 68 -4.45 4.52 4.66
CA TRP A 68 -3.47 4.09 5.68
C TRP A 68 -3.85 4.52 7.12
N ASN A 69 -4.52 5.66 7.26
CA ASN A 69 -4.90 6.22 8.56
C ASN A 69 -6.12 5.52 9.19
N GLU A 70 -6.87 4.74 8.41
CA GLU A 70 -8.14 4.12 8.80
C GLU A 70 -8.21 2.65 8.32
N LEU A 71 -7.08 1.94 8.37
CA LEU A 71 -7.00 0.53 7.95
C LEU A 71 -7.48 -0.43 9.04
N GLU A 72 -8.36 -1.35 8.64
CA GLU A 72 -8.54 -2.62 9.32
C GLU A 72 -7.65 -3.67 8.63
N PHE A 73 -6.74 -4.30 9.38
CA PHE A 73 -5.79 -5.26 8.83
C PHE A 73 -5.51 -6.40 9.80
N GLN A 74 -4.94 -7.48 9.27
CA GLN A 74 -4.47 -8.62 10.05
C GLN A 74 -2.97 -8.78 9.85
N ILE A 75 -2.25 -9.03 10.96
CA ILE A 75 -0.83 -9.39 10.93
C ILE A 75 -0.70 -10.90 10.88
N ILE A 76 0.04 -11.40 9.89
CA ILE A 76 0.38 -12.82 9.75
C ILE A 76 1.90 -12.95 9.67
N GLY A 77 2.48 -13.80 10.51
CA GLY A 77 3.92 -14.02 10.55
C GLY A 77 4.67 -12.93 11.33
N ARG A 78 5.87 -12.56 10.85
CA ARG A 78 6.79 -11.66 11.56
C ARG A 78 6.69 -10.23 11.01
N VAL A 79 5.72 -9.48 11.52
CA VAL A 79 5.53 -8.05 11.22
C VAL A 79 5.66 -7.26 12.51
N LEU A 80 6.40 -6.16 12.47
CA LEU A 80 6.54 -5.23 13.59
C LEU A 80 5.82 -3.92 13.23
N ILE A 81 5.00 -3.43 14.16
CA ILE A 81 4.41 -2.08 14.06
C ILE A 81 5.31 -1.14 14.84
N GLU A 82 5.79 -0.11 14.15
CA GLU A 82 6.62 0.94 14.72
C GLU A 82 6.06 2.30 14.31
N ASP A 83 6.27 3.32 15.15
CA ASP A 83 5.95 4.69 14.78
C ASP A 83 6.83 5.12 13.59
N LYS A 84 6.22 5.80 12.61
CA LYS A 84 6.95 6.34 11.46
C LYS A 84 8.07 7.24 11.98
N GLN A 85 9.32 6.84 11.73
CA GLN A 85 10.48 7.63 12.12
C GLN A 85 10.35 9.03 11.50
N LYS A 86 10.35 10.05 12.35
CA LYS A 86 10.50 11.43 11.88
C LYS A 86 11.90 11.53 11.31
N VAL A 87 12.01 11.89 10.04
CA VAL A 87 13.30 12.27 9.47
C VAL A 87 13.72 13.56 10.17
N GLU A 88 14.53 13.43 11.22
CA GLU A 88 15.28 14.56 11.76
C GLU A 88 16.32 14.93 10.72
N ILE A 89 16.06 16.01 9.98
CA ILE A 89 17.10 16.63 9.16
C ILE A 89 18.07 17.28 10.15
N CYS A 90 19.21 16.65 10.36
CA CYS A 90 20.32 17.27 11.07
C CYS A 90 20.76 18.51 10.28
N TYR A 91 20.67 19.69 10.90
CA TYR A 91 21.25 20.94 10.39
C TYR A 91 22.71 21.07 10.82
#